data_AF-A0A7L5T7E6-F1
#
_entry.id   AF-A0A7L5T7E6-F1
#
_cell.length_a   1.000
_cell.length_b   1.000
_cell.length_c   1.000
_cell.angle_alpha   90.00
_cell.angle_beta   90.00
_cell.angle_gamma   90.00
#
_symmetry.space_group_name_H-M   'P 1'
#
loop_
_entity.id
_entity.type
_entity.pdbx_description
1 polymer ?
#
loop_
_entity_poly.entity_id
_entity_poly.type
_entity_poly.pdbx_seq_one_letter_code
_entity_poly.pdbx_strand_id
1 'polypeptide(L)'
;MTETQAALYAAAVGALSALVVGCIAGWAALRQVAKTAEAQRRQADWQLRSEDYANFVRAMFRFRASVGHAAKASQLSADLANEVRALYGDLANIAATLSMRIAADPVMDAMMGLVNCAYALHSRVTDRRQLYLPSHDAAMDRLLEQFEDAELAVRNAFRDDLWGGKSLRHSRPAGTSTDP
;
A
#
# COMPACT_ATOMS: atom_id res chain seq x y z
N MET A 1 39.66 27.29 -58.65
CA MET A 1 38.35 27.10 -57.98
C MET A 1 38.56 26.20 -56.78
N THR A 2 38.76 26.73 -55.57
CA THR A 2 39.05 25.86 -54.39
C THR A 2 38.58 26.45 -53.06
N GLU A 3 38.68 27.77 -52.83
CA GLU A 3 38.37 28.35 -51.50
C GLU A 3 36.87 28.62 -51.28
N THR A 4 36.15 29.12 -52.30
CA THR A 4 34.73 29.44 -52.18
C THR A 4 33.84 28.20 -52.06
N GLN A 5 34.21 27.10 -52.73
CA GLN A 5 33.53 25.81 -52.58
C GLN A 5 33.82 25.20 -51.20
N ALA A 6 35.06 25.26 -50.70
CA ALA A 6 35.40 24.76 -49.37
C ALA A 6 34.64 25.50 -48.25
N ALA A 7 34.50 26.82 -48.37
CA ALA A 7 33.71 27.63 -47.44
C ALA A 7 32.20 27.27 -47.47
N LEU A 8 31.65 27.02 -48.67
CA LEU A 8 30.27 26.56 -48.85
C LEU A 8 30.02 25.17 -48.24
N TYR A 9 30.96 24.22 -48.43
CA TYR A 9 30.85 22.89 -47.83
C TYR A 9 31.01 22.94 -46.30
N ALA A 10 31.94 23.75 -45.78
CA ALA A 10 32.10 23.92 -44.33
C ALA A 10 30.86 24.56 -43.68
N ALA A 11 30.26 25.57 -44.32
CA ALA A 11 29.01 26.19 -43.86
C ALA A 11 27.83 25.20 -43.92
N ALA A 12 27.74 24.38 -44.96
CA ALA A 12 26.70 23.35 -45.08
C ALA A 12 26.83 22.25 -44.01
N VAL A 13 28.06 21.80 -43.73
CA VAL A 13 28.34 20.83 -42.65
C VAL A 13 28.09 21.43 -41.26
N GLY A 14 28.41 22.72 -41.07
CA GLY A 14 28.09 23.46 -39.84
C GLY A 14 26.57 23.60 -39.62
N ALA A 15 25.81 23.88 -40.69
CA ALA A 15 24.35 23.98 -40.62
C ALA A 15 23.69 22.63 -40.34
N LEU A 16 24.16 21.55 -40.98
CA LEU A 16 23.67 20.18 -40.75
C LEU A 16 23.96 19.69 -39.32
N SER A 17 25.16 19.97 -38.80
CA SER A 17 25.51 19.59 -37.43
C SER A 17 24.71 20.38 -36.38
N ALA A 18 24.45 21.67 -36.59
CA ALA A 18 23.57 22.45 -35.73
C ALA A 18 22.12 21.93 -35.72
N LEU A 19 21.61 21.45 -36.87
CA LEU A 19 20.26 20.88 -36.98
C LEU A 19 20.15 19.56 -36.21
N VAL A 20 21.15 18.68 -36.33
CA VAL A 20 21.21 17.41 -35.58
C VAL A 20 21.29 17.68 -34.06
N VAL A 21 22.13 18.62 -33.63
CA VAL A 21 22.24 19.00 -32.21
C VAL A 21 20.93 19.60 -31.70
N GLY A 22 20.25 20.44 -32.50
CA GLY A 22 18.93 20.98 -32.20
C GLY A 22 17.86 19.90 -32.03
N CYS A 23 17.85 18.88 -32.89
CA CYS A 23 16.93 17.75 -32.79
C CYS A 23 17.19 16.88 -31.54
N ILE A 24 18.45 16.62 -31.18
CA ILE A 24 18.81 15.86 -29.98
C ILE A 24 18.42 16.64 -28.71
N ALA A 25 18.65 17.96 -28.68
CA ALA A 25 18.22 18.82 -27.59
C ALA A 25 16.69 18.87 -27.44
N GLY A 26 15.96 18.96 -28.55
CA GLY A 26 14.50 18.89 -28.57
C GLY A 26 13.97 17.54 -28.07
N TRP A 27 14.59 16.43 -28.46
CA TRP A 27 14.25 15.09 -27.97
C TRP A 27 14.52 14.94 -26.47
N ALA A 28 15.65 15.45 -25.98
CA ALA A 28 15.98 15.43 -24.56
C ALA A 28 14.98 16.26 -23.72
N ALA A 29 14.57 17.42 -24.21
CA ALA A 29 13.56 18.26 -23.58
C ALA A 29 12.19 17.56 -23.54
N LEU A 30 11.75 16.95 -24.65
CA LEU A 30 10.51 16.16 -24.69
C LEU A 30 10.55 14.97 -23.73
N ARG A 31 11.71 14.31 -23.60
CA ARG A 31 11.89 13.20 -22.66
C ARG A 31 11.87 13.65 -21.20
N GLN A 32 12.38 14.84 -20.90
CA GLN A 32 12.25 15.44 -19.57
C GLN A 32 10.79 15.81 -19.28
N VAL A 33 10.08 16.42 -20.24
CA VAL A 33 8.65 16.75 -20.11
C VAL A 33 7.79 15.50 -19.93
N ALA A 34 8.09 14.41 -20.65
CA ALA A 34 7.40 13.13 -20.47
C ALA A 34 7.63 12.56 -19.06
N LYS A 35 8.87 12.59 -18.57
CA LYS A 35 9.20 12.15 -17.20
C LYS A 35 8.53 13.01 -16.12
N THR A 36 8.49 14.34 -16.30
CA THR A 36 7.82 15.22 -15.34
C THR A 36 6.31 15.06 -15.39
N ALA A 37 5.72 14.84 -16.57
CA ALA A 37 4.29 14.56 -16.70
C ALA A 37 3.91 13.21 -16.06
N GLU A 38 4.73 12.17 -16.23
CA GLU A 38 4.55 10.88 -15.56
C GLU A 38 4.68 11.01 -14.03
N ALA A 39 5.66 11.78 -13.55
CA ALA A 39 5.83 12.04 -12.12
C ALA A 39 4.64 12.83 -11.54
N GLN A 40 4.14 13.84 -12.25
CA GLN A 40 2.96 14.60 -11.84
C GLN A 40 1.69 13.76 -11.80
N ARG A 41 1.47 12.89 -12.80
CA ARG A 41 0.35 11.95 -12.80
C ARG A 41 0.42 11.00 -11.62
N ARG A 42 1.57 10.37 -11.37
CA ARG A 42 1.77 9.50 -10.21
C ARG A 42 1.55 10.23 -8.88
N GLN A 43 1.96 11.48 -8.79
CA GLN A 43 1.78 12.27 -7.58
C GLN A 43 0.32 12.69 -7.36
N ALA A 44 -0.43 13.02 -8.43
CA ALA A 44 -1.86 13.28 -8.36
C ALA A 44 -2.66 12.02 -7.99
N ASP A 45 -2.33 10.88 -8.60
CA ASP A 45 -2.93 9.59 -8.28
C ASP A 45 -2.64 9.19 -6.83
N TRP A 46 -1.42 9.42 -6.33
CA TRP A 46 -1.08 9.20 -4.93
C TRP A 46 -1.87 10.13 -4.00
N GLN A 47 -1.98 11.41 -4.32
CA GLN A 47 -2.76 12.35 -3.49
C GLN A 47 -4.22 11.91 -3.37
N LEU A 48 -4.84 11.50 -4.48
CA LEU A 48 -6.19 10.95 -4.52
C LEU A 48 -6.37 9.71 -3.63
N ARG A 49 -5.41 8.78 -3.64
CA ARG A 49 -5.47 7.55 -2.84
C ARG A 49 -5.07 7.74 -1.36
N SER A 50 -4.20 8.71 -1.08
CA SER A 50 -3.57 8.88 0.24
C SER A 50 -4.55 9.21 1.36
N GLU A 51 -5.62 9.96 1.06
CA GLU A 51 -6.64 10.31 2.05
C GLU A 51 -7.48 9.09 2.43
N ASP A 52 -7.94 8.33 1.45
CA ASP A 52 -8.72 7.11 1.68
C ASP A 52 -7.86 6.07 2.43
N TYR A 53 -6.57 5.97 2.14
CA TYR A 53 -5.63 5.12 2.89
C TYR A 53 -5.38 5.59 4.32
N ALA A 54 -5.23 6.89 4.54
CA ALA A 54 -5.10 7.43 5.88
C ALA A 54 -6.37 7.13 6.71
N ASN A 55 -7.55 7.21 6.09
CA ASN A 55 -8.82 6.87 6.74
C ASN A 55 -8.89 5.39 7.10
N PHE A 56 -8.47 4.50 6.20
CA PHE A 56 -8.39 3.06 6.49
C PHE A 56 -7.46 2.77 7.67
N VAL A 57 -6.25 3.31 7.66
CA VAL A 57 -5.26 3.09 8.73
C VAL A 57 -5.76 3.64 10.08
N ARG A 58 -6.43 4.79 10.09
CA ARG A 58 -7.06 5.34 11.31
C ARG A 58 -8.15 4.41 11.85
N ALA A 59 -9.02 3.89 10.98
CA ALA A 59 -10.09 2.97 11.37
C ALA A 59 -9.52 1.66 11.92
N MET A 60 -8.48 1.12 11.28
CA MET A 60 -7.75 -0.07 11.72
C MET A 60 -7.18 0.10 13.14
N PHE A 61 -6.48 1.20 13.41
CA PHE A 61 -5.91 1.44 14.75
C PHE A 61 -6.99 1.64 15.83
N ARG A 62 -8.11 2.29 15.50
CA ARG A 62 -9.24 2.43 16.43
C ARG A 62 -9.85 1.07 16.75
N PHE A 63 -10.07 0.24 15.73
CA PHE A 63 -10.56 -1.13 15.91
C PHE A 63 -9.60 -1.95 16.78
N ARG A 64 -8.30 -1.94 16.49
CA ARG A 64 -7.27 -2.64 17.28
C ARG A 64 -7.33 -2.24 18.75
N ALA A 65 -7.39 -0.94 19.03
CA ALA A 65 -7.41 -0.44 20.40
C ALA A 65 -8.64 -0.95 21.17
N SER A 66 -9.82 -0.89 20.54
CA SER A 66 -11.08 -1.34 21.15
C SER A 66 -11.11 -2.85 21.38
N VAL A 67 -10.67 -3.65 20.39
CA VAL A 67 -10.60 -5.11 20.52
C VAL A 67 -9.53 -5.54 21.53
N GLY A 68 -8.37 -4.89 21.56
CA GLY A 68 -7.33 -5.17 22.55
C GLY A 68 -7.79 -4.87 23.97
N HIS A 69 -8.62 -3.85 24.16
CA HIS A 69 -9.28 -3.58 25.43
C HIS A 69 -10.31 -4.67 25.78
N ALA A 70 -11.16 -5.04 24.81
CA ALA A 70 -12.17 -6.09 24.95
C ALA A 70 -11.55 -7.48 25.26
N ALA A 71 -10.39 -7.79 24.72
CA ALA A 71 -9.70 -9.05 24.97
C ALA A 71 -9.21 -9.18 26.42
N LYS A 72 -8.71 -8.08 27.00
CA LYS A 72 -8.20 -8.03 28.39
C LYS A 72 -9.31 -7.89 29.44
N ALA A 73 -10.50 -7.47 29.02
CA ALA A 73 -11.63 -7.31 29.92
C ALA A 73 -12.11 -8.68 30.45
N SER A 74 -12.24 -8.80 31.78
CA SER A 74 -12.81 -9.99 32.43
C SER A 74 -14.32 -10.10 32.25
N GLN A 75 -15.01 -8.97 32.05
CA GLN A 75 -16.43 -8.87 31.72
C GLN A 75 -16.60 -7.89 30.58
N LEU A 76 -17.41 -8.28 29.58
CA LEU A 76 -17.60 -7.51 28.36
C LEU A 76 -18.92 -6.74 28.45
N SER A 77 -18.85 -5.41 28.44
CA SER A 77 -20.07 -4.57 28.45
C SER A 77 -20.76 -4.60 27.09
N ALA A 78 -22.08 -4.39 27.09
CA ALA A 78 -22.85 -4.28 25.85
C ALA A 78 -22.39 -3.09 24.99
N ASP A 79 -21.97 -2.00 25.63
CA ASP A 79 -21.48 -0.80 24.97
C ASP A 79 -20.17 -1.06 24.24
N LEU A 80 -19.20 -1.73 24.88
CA LEU A 80 -17.92 -2.07 24.25
C LEU A 80 -18.10 -3.04 23.08
N ALA A 81 -19.00 -4.03 23.21
CA ALA A 81 -19.31 -4.93 22.10
C ALA A 81 -19.94 -4.20 20.90
N ASN A 82 -20.81 -3.22 21.18
CA ASN A 82 -21.43 -2.41 20.14
C ASN A 82 -20.42 -1.45 19.49
N GLU A 83 -19.50 -0.90 20.27
CA GLU A 83 -18.38 -0.08 19.78
C GLU A 83 -17.48 -0.89 18.84
N VAL A 84 -17.04 -2.08 19.25
CA VAL A 84 -16.23 -2.98 18.39
C VAL A 84 -16.97 -3.33 17.09
N ARG A 85 -18.29 -3.57 17.16
CA ARG A 85 -19.11 -3.83 15.97
C ARG A 85 -19.18 -2.61 15.04
N ALA A 86 -19.38 -1.42 15.60
CA ALA A 86 -19.41 -0.18 14.81
C ALA A 86 -18.07 0.10 14.14
N LEU A 87 -16.96 -0.05 14.87
CA LEU A 87 -15.61 0.12 14.34
C LEU A 87 -15.28 -0.89 13.24
N TYR A 88 -15.72 -2.14 13.37
CA TYR A 88 -15.62 -3.12 12.29
C TYR A 88 -16.42 -2.68 11.06
N GLY A 89 -17.67 -2.22 11.26
CA GLY A 89 -18.52 -1.72 10.18
C GLY A 89 -17.88 -0.55 9.43
N ASP A 90 -17.29 0.41 10.16
CA ASP A 90 -16.56 1.53 9.58
C ASP A 90 -15.36 1.06 8.75
N LEU A 91 -14.55 0.16 9.32
CA LEU A 91 -13.37 -0.40 8.65
C LEU A 91 -13.75 -1.14 7.36
N ALA A 92 -14.77 -1.98 7.42
CA ALA A 92 -15.27 -2.74 6.27
C ALA A 92 -15.86 -1.82 5.19
N ASN A 93 -16.59 -0.77 5.59
CA ASN A 93 -17.15 0.21 4.66
C ASN A 93 -16.06 1.03 3.94
N ILE A 94 -15.02 1.43 4.66
CA ILE A 94 -13.86 2.13 4.07
C ILE A 94 -13.14 1.21 3.08
N ALA A 95 -12.88 -0.05 3.45
CA ALA A 95 -12.26 -1.02 2.56
C ALA A 95 -13.10 -1.28 1.30
N ALA A 96 -14.42 -1.43 1.44
CA ALA A 96 -15.34 -1.60 0.31
C ALA A 96 -15.30 -0.37 -0.62
N THR A 97 -15.35 0.84 -0.06
CA THR A 97 -15.27 2.08 -0.84
C THR A 97 -13.96 2.19 -1.61
N LEU A 98 -12.84 1.85 -0.96
CA LEU A 98 -11.52 1.80 -1.58
C LEU A 98 -11.47 0.76 -2.72
N SER A 99 -12.03 -0.43 -2.51
CA SER A 99 -12.06 -1.50 -3.51
C SER A 99 -12.83 -1.12 -4.78
N MET A 100 -13.89 -0.31 -4.65
CA MET A 100 -14.68 0.16 -5.78
C MET A 100 -14.00 1.31 -6.53
N ARG A 101 -13.22 2.15 -5.83
CA ARG A 101 -12.57 3.33 -6.40
C ARG A 101 -11.22 3.01 -7.06
N ILE A 102 -10.51 1.99 -6.59
CA ILE A 102 -9.15 1.69 -7.01
C ILE A 102 -9.11 0.25 -7.54
N ALA A 103 -9.45 0.08 -8.82
CA ALA A 103 -9.72 -1.22 -9.43
C ALA A 103 -8.51 -2.18 -9.58
N ALA A 104 -7.30 -1.80 -9.13
CA ALA A 104 -6.11 -2.64 -9.21
C ALA A 104 -5.01 -2.11 -8.25
N ASP A 105 -5.28 -2.07 -6.95
CA ASP A 105 -4.27 -1.66 -5.97
C ASP A 105 -3.49 -2.84 -5.39
N PRO A 106 -2.14 -2.83 -5.43
CA PRO A 106 -1.33 -3.87 -4.78
C PRO A 106 -1.55 -3.98 -3.27
N VAL A 107 -2.13 -2.97 -2.62
CA VAL A 107 -2.43 -2.96 -1.19
C VAL A 107 -3.80 -3.60 -0.88
N MET A 108 -4.67 -3.77 -1.88
CA MET A 108 -6.04 -4.25 -1.69
C MET A 108 -6.11 -5.65 -1.08
N ASP A 109 -5.27 -6.57 -1.54
CA ASP A 109 -5.25 -7.95 -1.03
C ASP A 109 -4.88 -8.00 0.46
N ALA A 110 -3.89 -7.21 0.87
CA ALA A 110 -3.49 -7.10 2.27
C ALA A 110 -4.61 -6.47 3.12
N MET A 111 -5.28 -5.43 2.62
CA MET A 111 -6.40 -4.79 3.30
C MET A 111 -7.58 -5.75 3.48
N MET A 112 -7.95 -6.50 2.45
CA MET A 112 -9.04 -7.47 2.54
C MET A 112 -8.69 -8.62 3.48
N GLY A 113 -7.44 -9.08 3.49
CA GLY A 113 -6.93 -10.03 4.48
C GLY A 113 -7.12 -9.52 5.90
N LEU A 114 -6.77 -8.27 6.17
CA LEU A 114 -6.97 -7.64 7.47
C LEU A 114 -8.44 -7.51 7.84
N VAL A 115 -9.30 -7.09 6.91
CA VAL A 115 -10.76 -6.97 7.14
C VAL A 115 -11.37 -8.34 7.49
N ASN A 116 -10.89 -9.43 6.90
CA ASN A 116 -11.30 -10.78 7.26
C ASN A 116 -10.84 -11.18 8.67
N CYS A 117 -9.61 -10.83 9.08
CA CYS A 117 -9.17 -11.02 10.46
C CYS A 117 -9.99 -10.17 11.44
N ALA A 118 -10.32 -8.92 11.07
CA ALA A 118 -11.21 -8.06 11.85
C ALA A 118 -12.63 -8.64 11.94
N TYR A 119 -13.09 -9.32 10.88
CA TYR A 119 -14.36 -10.04 10.88
C TYR A 119 -14.35 -11.14 11.96
N ALA A 120 -13.32 -11.98 11.98
CA ALA A 120 -13.21 -13.05 12.98
C ALA A 120 -13.13 -12.49 14.42
N LEU A 121 -12.36 -11.41 14.64
CA LEU A 121 -12.22 -10.77 15.94
C LEU A 121 -13.53 -10.17 16.44
N HIS A 122 -14.22 -9.34 15.65
CA HIS A 122 -15.47 -8.73 16.11
C HIS A 122 -16.56 -9.80 16.32
N SER A 123 -16.60 -10.84 15.48
CA SER A 123 -17.54 -11.95 15.67
C SER A 123 -17.29 -12.64 17.01
N ARG A 124 -16.03 -12.91 17.36
CA ARG A 124 -15.68 -13.54 18.64
C ARG A 124 -15.99 -12.64 19.85
N VAL A 125 -15.70 -11.34 19.76
CA VAL A 125 -16.03 -10.36 20.81
C VAL A 125 -17.54 -10.26 21.02
N THR A 126 -18.31 -10.21 19.94
CA THR A 126 -19.77 -10.11 20.02
C THR A 126 -20.42 -11.42 20.46
N ASP A 127 -19.81 -12.56 20.21
CA ASP A 127 -20.22 -13.87 20.73
C ASP A 127 -19.91 -14.03 22.23
N ARG A 128 -18.78 -13.50 22.73
CA ARG A 128 -18.49 -13.38 24.18
C ARG A 128 -19.55 -12.57 24.95
N ARG A 129 -20.34 -11.73 24.29
CA ARG A 129 -21.51 -11.09 24.94
C ARG A 129 -22.61 -12.10 25.25
N GLN A 130 -22.73 -13.15 24.45
CA GLN A 130 -23.76 -14.19 24.61
C GLN A 130 -23.31 -15.30 25.55
N LEU A 131 -22.01 -15.43 25.80
CA LEU A 131 -21.41 -16.51 26.59
C LEU A 131 -20.45 -15.95 27.64
N TYR A 132 -20.62 -16.34 28.91
CA TYR A 132 -19.64 -16.08 29.98
C TYR A 132 -18.37 -16.92 29.76
N LEU A 133 -17.49 -16.47 28.87
CA LEU A 133 -16.23 -17.13 28.57
C LEU A 133 -15.12 -16.71 29.55
N PRO A 134 -14.14 -17.60 29.84
CA PRO A 134 -13.02 -17.29 30.73
C PRO A 134 -12.26 -16.02 30.32
N SER A 135 -11.60 -15.39 31.29
CA SER A 135 -10.77 -14.20 31.10
C SER A 135 -9.53 -14.42 30.22
N HIS A 136 -9.18 -15.67 29.91
CA HIS A 136 -8.16 -16.04 28.94
C HIS A 136 -8.76 -16.98 27.90
N ASP A 137 -9.00 -16.42 26.71
CA ASP A 137 -9.50 -17.16 25.56
C ASP A 137 -8.36 -17.33 24.57
N ALA A 138 -7.71 -18.50 24.59
CA ALA A 138 -6.60 -18.81 23.69
C ALA A 138 -6.99 -18.69 22.19
N ALA A 139 -8.28 -18.79 21.86
CA ALA A 139 -8.75 -18.51 20.51
C ALA A 139 -8.73 -17.01 20.18
N MET A 140 -9.05 -16.15 21.16
CA MET A 140 -8.94 -14.69 21.02
C MET A 140 -7.49 -14.27 20.83
N ASP A 141 -6.56 -14.84 21.60
CA ASP A 141 -5.14 -14.52 21.50
C ASP A 141 -4.58 -14.86 20.10
N ARG A 142 -4.93 -16.03 19.56
CA ARG A 142 -4.55 -16.40 18.17
C ARG A 142 -5.13 -15.46 17.13
N LEU A 143 -6.36 -15.01 17.31
CA LEU A 143 -7.00 -14.07 16.37
C LEU A 143 -6.33 -12.69 16.45
N LEU A 144 -5.89 -12.26 17.63
CA LEU A 144 -5.12 -11.03 17.80
C LEU A 144 -3.76 -11.13 17.11
N GLU A 145 -3.04 -12.25 17.28
CA GLU A 145 -1.77 -12.49 16.58
C GLU A 145 -1.95 -12.45 15.05
N GLN A 146 -2.95 -13.15 14.52
CA GLN A 146 -3.26 -13.11 13.08
C GLN A 146 -3.59 -11.72 12.58
N PHE A 147 -4.30 -10.94 13.39
CA PHE A 147 -4.63 -9.56 13.05
C PHE A 147 -3.38 -8.67 13.06
N GLU A 148 -2.46 -8.84 14.02
CA GLU A 148 -1.18 -8.12 14.03
C GLU A 148 -0.31 -8.47 12.81
N ASP A 149 -0.28 -9.73 12.40
CA ASP A 149 0.39 -10.16 11.17
C ASP A 149 -0.23 -9.51 9.93
N ALA A 150 -1.56 -9.43 9.87
CA ALA A 150 -2.28 -8.78 8.79
C ALA A 150 -2.04 -7.26 8.75
N GLU A 151 -1.99 -6.59 9.91
CA GLU A 151 -1.58 -5.18 10.02
C GLU A 151 -0.17 -4.96 9.47
N LEU A 152 0.76 -5.85 9.81
CA LEU A 152 2.12 -5.79 9.31
C LEU A 152 2.16 -5.98 7.79
N ALA A 153 1.36 -6.90 7.24
CA ALA A 153 1.22 -7.11 5.81
C ALA A 153 0.70 -5.86 5.10
N VAL A 154 -0.33 -5.20 5.63
CA VAL A 154 -0.86 -3.92 5.10
C VAL A 154 0.21 -2.83 5.12
N ARG A 155 0.95 -2.68 6.23
CA ARG A 155 2.05 -1.70 6.34
C ARG A 155 3.17 -1.97 5.33
N ASN A 156 3.52 -3.24 5.13
CA ASN A 156 4.52 -3.63 4.14
C ASN A 156 4.03 -3.34 2.72
N ALA A 157 2.78 -3.66 2.40
CA ALA A 157 2.18 -3.38 1.10
C ALA A 157 2.18 -1.87 0.81
N PHE A 158 1.79 -1.03 1.79
CA PHE A 158 1.87 0.43 1.65
C PHE A 158 3.29 0.92 1.43
N ARG A 159 4.26 0.40 2.19
CA ARG A 159 5.68 0.75 2.01
C ARG A 159 6.15 0.37 0.61
N ASP A 160 5.79 -0.81 0.14
CA ASP A 160 6.26 -1.34 -1.14
C ASP A 160 5.61 -0.59 -2.33
N ASP A 161 4.35 -0.15 -2.21
CA ASP A 161 3.68 0.77 -3.18
C ASP A 161 4.35 2.15 -3.21
N LEU A 162 4.63 2.72 -2.03
CA LEU A 162 5.24 4.05 -1.88
C LEU A 162 6.68 4.14 -2.42
N TRP A 163 7.49 3.12 -2.16
CA TRP A 163 8.93 3.14 -2.42
C TRP A 163 9.34 2.30 -3.65
N GLY A 164 8.38 1.78 -4.40
CA GLY A 164 8.63 1.07 -5.65
C GLY A 164 9.37 -0.25 -5.45
N GLY A 165 8.83 -1.12 -4.59
CA GLY A 165 8.98 -2.58 -4.64
C GLY A 165 10.37 -3.14 -4.97
N LYS A 166 11.47 -2.57 -4.47
CA LYS A 166 12.70 -3.35 -4.34
C LYS A 166 12.58 -4.13 -3.04
N SER A 167 12.06 -5.35 -3.16
CA SER A 167 12.18 -6.37 -2.13
C SER A 167 13.62 -6.33 -1.62
N LEU A 168 13.81 -5.93 -0.36
CA LEU A 168 15.03 -6.23 0.37
C LEU A 168 15.09 -7.75 0.41
N ARG A 169 15.77 -8.37 -0.57
CA ARG A 169 16.08 -9.79 -0.60
C ARG A 169 16.67 -10.14 0.76
N HIS A 170 15.84 -10.70 1.63
CA HIS A 170 16.33 -11.53 2.71
C HIS A 170 16.85 -12.79 2.05
N SER A 171 18.17 -12.78 1.81
CA SER A 171 18.95 -13.97 1.51
C SER A 171 18.81 -14.94 2.68
N ARG A 172 17.75 -15.75 2.67
CA ARG A 172 17.67 -16.93 3.53
C ARG A 172 18.67 -17.93 2.93
N PRO A 173 19.68 -18.41 3.68
CA PRO A 173 20.59 -19.41 3.15
C PRO A 173 19.77 -20.66 2.85
N ALA A 174 19.94 -21.19 1.65
CA ALA A 174 19.38 -22.47 1.26
C ALA A 174 19.93 -23.52 2.23
N GLY A 175 19.08 -23.99 3.14
CA GLY A 175 19.33 -25.23 3.86
C GLY A 175 19.35 -26.34 2.84
N THR A 176 20.55 -26.79 2.49
CA THR A 176 20.75 -28.06 1.79
C THR A 176 20.25 -29.17 2.71
N SER A 177 19.05 -29.65 2.40
CA SER A 177 18.63 -31.01 2.68
C SER A 177 19.59 -31.95 1.96
N THR A 178 20.32 -32.74 2.73
CA THR A 178 20.83 -34.04 2.30
C THR A 178 20.58 -34.99 3.47
N ASP A 179 19.44 -35.67 3.39
CA ASP A 179 19.24 -37.02 3.94
C ASP A 179 19.43 -38.00 2.77
N PRO A 180 19.81 -39.27 3.01
CA PRO A 180 19.46 -40.10 4.16
C PRO A 180 20.61 -40.58 5.05
#